data_AF-A0A961UXP8-F1
#
_entry.id   AF-A0A961UXP8-F1
#
_cell.length_a   1.000
_cell.length_b   1.000
_cell.length_c   1.000
_cell.angle_alpha   90.00
_cell.angle_beta   90.00
_cell.angle_gamma   90.00
#
_symmetry.space_group_name_H-M   'P 1'
#
loop_
_entity.id
_entity.type
_entity.pdbx_description
1 polymer ?
#
loop_
_entity_poly.entity_id
_entity_poly.type
_entity_poly.pdbx_seq_one_letter_code
_entity_poly.pdbx_strand_id
1 'polypeptide(L)'
;MEPSPLAANDAPPPGRLAGGYRPWPGTIDEMVDDDGRIRPAWRLLIDRLDHLERREIDTLFSRADHYLRDAGVYYRIYGNDGSNQRAWPLAHVPLLIEESEWQGIARGLVQRADLLERLVADIYGENRLVREGLLPPELIGASPEYLRPLAGIVPKQGFLHFVAFDLGRGPDGRWWVLGDRTQAPSGSGFALENRV
;
A
#
# COMPACT_ATOMS: atom_id res chain seq x y z
N MET A 1 23.57 -29.05 -9.57
CA MET A 1 22.13 -28.71 -9.60
C MET A 1 22.05 -27.41 -10.37
N GLU A 2 21.86 -27.51 -11.68
CA GLU A 2 21.83 -26.36 -12.59
C GLU A 2 20.61 -25.49 -12.29
N PRO A 3 20.71 -24.15 -12.36
CA PRO A 3 19.53 -23.30 -12.34
C PRO A 3 18.79 -23.47 -13.69
N SER A 4 17.52 -23.82 -13.60
CA SER A 4 16.61 -23.89 -14.75
C SER A 4 16.49 -22.51 -15.42
N PRO A 5 16.68 -22.37 -16.75
CA PRO A 5 16.39 -21.14 -17.45
C PRO A 5 14.89 -21.09 -17.74
N LEU A 6 14.13 -20.46 -16.85
CA LEU A 6 12.90 -19.82 -17.32
C LEU A 6 13.36 -18.61 -18.14
N ALA A 7 13.46 -18.82 -19.46
CA ALA A 7 13.69 -17.73 -20.39
C ALA A 7 12.49 -16.79 -20.30
N ALA A 8 12.62 -15.74 -19.50
CA ALA A 8 11.81 -14.54 -19.67
C ALA A 8 12.01 -14.11 -21.12
N ASN A 9 10.92 -14.03 -21.87
CA ASN A 9 10.96 -13.65 -23.27
C ASN A 9 11.66 -12.28 -23.39
N ASP A 10 12.85 -12.23 -24.00
CA ASP A 10 13.64 -10.98 -24.19
C ASP A 10 12.94 -9.98 -25.14
N ALA A 11 11.86 -10.42 -25.78
CA ALA A 11 11.03 -9.58 -26.62
C ALA A 11 10.33 -8.51 -25.77
N PRO A 12 10.47 -7.23 -26.14
CA PRO A 12 9.81 -6.17 -25.40
C PRO A 12 8.29 -6.29 -25.48
N PRO A 13 7.55 -5.79 -24.47
CA PRO A 13 6.11 -5.68 -24.56
C PRO A 13 5.72 -4.80 -25.75
N PRO A 14 4.61 -5.13 -26.45
CA PRO A 14 4.16 -4.37 -27.62
C PRO A 14 3.78 -2.95 -27.21
N GLY A 15 4.10 -1.97 -28.06
CA GLY A 15 3.87 -0.54 -27.81
C GLY A 15 5.16 0.28 -27.89
N ARG A 16 5.06 1.57 -28.21
CA ARG A 16 6.23 2.45 -28.41
C ARG A 16 6.95 2.73 -27.08
N LEU A 17 6.19 2.96 -26.02
CA LEU A 17 6.72 3.23 -24.69
C LEU A 17 7.16 1.95 -23.97
N ALA A 18 6.40 0.87 -24.13
CA ALA A 18 6.70 -0.43 -23.53
C ALA A 18 7.84 -1.16 -24.26
N GLY A 19 8.11 -0.80 -25.52
CA GLY A 19 9.13 -1.40 -26.40
C GLY A 19 10.57 -1.46 -25.83
N GLY A 20 10.91 -0.60 -24.87
CA GLY A 20 12.21 -0.59 -24.18
C GLY A 20 12.17 -1.14 -22.75
N TYR A 21 10.99 -1.45 -22.22
CA TYR A 21 10.82 -1.84 -20.83
C TYR A 21 11.30 -3.28 -20.60
N ARG A 22 12.05 -3.48 -19.51
CA ARG A 22 12.52 -4.80 -19.08
C ARG A 22 12.24 -4.95 -17.59
N PRO A 23 11.31 -5.85 -17.21
CA PRO A 23 11.12 -6.24 -15.83
C PRO A 23 12.42 -6.68 -15.18
N TRP A 24 12.53 -6.48 -13.86
CA TRP A 24 13.67 -7.01 -13.12
C TRP A 24 13.60 -8.54 -13.02
N PRO A 25 14.69 -9.26 -13.31
CA PRO A 25 14.70 -10.72 -13.25
C PRO A 25 14.29 -11.25 -11.88
N GLY A 26 13.42 -12.27 -11.86
CA GLY A 26 12.99 -12.94 -10.63
C GLY A 26 12.07 -12.11 -9.72
N THR A 27 11.54 -10.99 -10.21
CA THR A 27 10.56 -10.16 -9.50
C THR A 27 9.27 -10.09 -10.31
N ILE A 28 8.14 -10.02 -9.63
CA ILE A 28 6.85 -9.84 -10.27
C ILE A 28 6.69 -8.39 -10.68
N ASP A 29 6.36 -8.20 -11.95
CA ASP A 29 6.10 -6.90 -12.54
C ASP A 29 4.60 -6.61 -12.57
N GLU A 30 4.25 -5.39 -12.14
CA GLU A 30 2.85 -4.95 -12.08
C GLU A 30 2.28 -4.61 -13.44
N MET A 31 3.12 -4.26 -14.43
CA MET A 31 2.69 -3.87 -15.77
C MET A 31 2.78 -5.02 -16.76
N VAL A 32 3.80 -5.86 -16.65
CA VAL A 32 4.13 -6.94 -17.60
C VAL A 32 3.97 -8.31 -16.93
N ASP A 33 3.42 -9.28 -17.67
CA ASP A 33 3.32 -10.67 -17.21
C ASP A 33 4.58 -11.48 -17.54
N ASP A 34 4.62 -12.73 -17.07
CA ASP A 34 5.78 -13.62 -17.25
C ASP A 34 6.05 -13.96 -18.73
N ASP A 35 5.06 -13.79 -19.61
CA ASP A 35 5.19 -13.97 -21.06
C ASP A 35 5.69 -12.72 -21.79
N GLY A 36 5.92 -11.62 -21.06
CA GLY A 36 6.32 -10.33 -21.61
C GLY A 36 5.17 -9.49 -22.16
N ARG A 37 3.91 -9.84 -21.86
CA ARG A 37 2.73 -9.09 -22.33
C ARG A 37 2.26 -8.09 -21.29
N ILE A 38 1.66 -6.99 -21.77
CA ILE A 38 1.05 -5.99 -20.89
C ILE A 38 -0.21 -6.57 -20.25
N ARG A 39 -0.24 -6.53 -18.91
CA ARG A 39 -1.37 -7.00 -18.09
C ARG A 39 -2.65 -6.21 -18.42
N PRO A 40 -3.84 -6.83 -18.33
CA PRO A 40 -5.10 -6.19 -18.72
C PRO A 40 -5.36 -4.81 -18.09
N ALA A 41 -5.10 -4.66 -16.78
CA ALA A 41 -5.26 -3.38 -16.07
C ALA A 41 -4.46 -2.22 -16.72
N TRP A 42 -3.31 -2.52 -17.29
CA TRP A 42 -2.38 -1.53 -17.84
C TRP A 42 -2.61 -1.19 -19.30
N ARG A 43 -3.30 -2.05 -20.06
CA ARG A 43 -3.47 -1.88 -21.51
C ARG A 43 -4.03 -0.52 -21.89
N LEU A 44 -5.13 -0.11 -21.26
CA LEU A 44 -5.76 1.18 -21.56
C LEU A 44 -4.80 2.36 -21.28
N LEU A 45 -4.07 2.31 -20.18
CA LEU A 45 -3.14 3.39 -19.83
C LEU A 45 -1.97 3.45 -20.82
N ILE A 46 -1.33 2.31 -21.11
CA ILE A 46 -0.22 2.24 -22.07
C ILE A 46 -0.69 2.64 -23.46
N ASP A 47 -1.82 2.13 -23.94
CA ASP A 47 -2.38 2.51 -25.24
C ASP A 47 -2.57 4.02 -25.31
N ARG A 48 -3.12 4.66 -24.27
CA ARG A 48 -3.28 6.11 -24.24
C ARG A 48 -1.95 6.85 -24.27
N LEU A 49 -0.99 6.43 -23.46
CA LEU A 49 0.33 7.06 -23.41
C LEU A 49 1.09 6.90 -24.74
N ASP A 50 0.92 5.77 -25.43
CA ASP A 50 1.55 5.49 -26.72
C ASP A 50 1.08 6.44 -27.84
N HIS A 51 -0.15 6.95 -27.74
CA HIS A 51 -0.71 7.93 -28.67
C HIS A 51 -0.28 9.37 -28.36
N LEU A 52 0.44 9.61 -27.26
CA LEU A 52 0.96 10.93 -26.91
C LEU A 52 2.41 11.10 -27.37
N GLU A 53 2.72 12.31 -27.83
CA GLU A 53 4.09 12.76 -28.01
C GLU A 53 4.77 12.99 -26.66
N ARG A 54 6.10 12.88 -26.63
CA ARG A 54 6.87 13.11 -25.39
C ARG A 54 6.58 14.48 -24.77
N ARG A 55 6.45 15.52 -25.59
CA ARG A 55 6.14 16.89 -25.12
C ARG A 55 4.78 16.98 -24.44
N GLU A 56 3.80 16.18 -24.88
CA GLU A 56 2.47 16.16 -24.27
C GLU A 56 2.52 15.47 -22.89
N ILE A 57 3.26 14.36 -22.79
CA ILE A 57 3.52 13.68 -21.51
C ILE A 57 4.24 14.63 -20.54
N ASP A 58 5.32 15.29 -20.98
CA ASP A 58 6.08 16.24 -20.15
C ASP A 58 5.18 17.40 -19.67
N THR A 59 4.27 17.86 -20.53
CA THR A 59 3.28 18.90 -20.17
C THR A 59 2.29 18.40 -19.12
N LEU A 60 1.79 17.17 -19.25
CA LEU A 60 0.90 16.56 -18.26
C LEU A 60 1.58 16.41 -16.90
N PHE A 61 2.81 15.92 -16.87
CA PHE A 61 3.57 15.75 -15.64
C PHE A 61 3.90 17.09 -14.97
N SER A 62 4.30 18.09 -15.77
CA SER A 62 4.53 19.44 -15.27
C SER A 62 3.26 20.06 -14.68
N ARG A 63 2.08 19.83 -15.29
CA ARG A 63 0.81 20.30 -14.73
C ARG A 63 0.50 19.67 -13.38
N ALA A 64 0.71 18.36 -13.23
CA ALA A 64 0.54 17.67 -11.95
C ALA A 64 1.50 18.23 -10.88
N ASP A 65 2.76 18.46 -11.24
CA ASP A 65 3.75 19.04 -10.33
C ASP A 65 3.40 20.48 -9.93
N HIS A 66 2.84 21.27 -10.86
CA HIS A 66 2.38 22.63 -10.58
C HIS A 66 1.18 22.61 -9.64
N TYR A 67 0.19 21.76 -9.91
CA TYR A 67 -0.98 21.60 -9.06
C TYR A 67 -0.60 21.27 -7.61
N LEU A 68 0.28 20.29 -7.39
CA LEU A 68 0.69 19.92 -6.04
C LEU A 68 1.44 21.05 -5.30
N ARG A 69 2.22 21.85 -6.02
CA ARG A 69 2.88 23.03 -5.44
C ARG A 69 1.86 24.09 -5.05
N ASP A 70 0.89 24.38 -5.91
CA ASP A 70 -0.13 25.41 -5.70
C ASP A 70 -1.15 25.00 -4.62
N ALA A 71 -1.48 23.71 -4.53
CA ALA A 71 -2.34 23.14 -3.49
C ALA A 71 -1.68 23.15 -2.10
N GLY A 72 -0.39 23.50 -2.00
CA GLY A 72 0.32 23.58 -0.73
C GLY A 72 0.55 22.20 -0.07
N VAL A 73 0.57 21.14 -0.88
CA VAL A 73 0.82 19.77 -0.41
C VAL A 73 2.32 19.59 -0.20
N TYR A 74 2.78 19.87 1.02
CA TYR A 74 4.18 19.72 1.40
C TYR A 74 4.40 18.53 2.34
N TYR A 75 5.47 17.77 2.11
CA TYR A 75 5.98 16.86 3.13
C TYR A 75 6.81 17.66 4.14
N ARG A 76 6.35 17.71 5.39
CA ARG A 76 7.11 18.33 6.49
C ARG A 76 8.01 17.29 7.13
N ILE A 77 9.32 17.45 6.96
CA ILE A 77 10.31 16.67 7.69
C ILE A 77 10.60 17.43 8.99
N TYR A 78 10.27 16.82 10.12
CA TYR A 78 10.66 17.34 11.42
C TYR A 78 12.05 16.81 11.77
N GLY A 79 13.08 17.60 11.45
CA GLY A 79 14.48 17.35 11.80
C GLY A 79 14.97 18.24 12.95
N ASN A 80 16.13 17.91 13.52
CA ASN A 80 16.74 18.61 14.66
C ASN A 80 17.25 20.03 14.31
N ASP A 81 17.19 20.38 13.03
CA ASP A 81 17.75 21.55 12.35
C ASP A 81 16.66 22.46 11.73
N GLY A 82 15.39 22.20 12.03
CA GLY A 82 14.24 23.02 11.61
C GLY A 82 13.29 22.30 10.64
N SER A 83 12.14 22.91 10.35
CA SER A 83 11.17 22.38 9.39
C SER A 83 11.62 22.67 7.96
N ASN A 84 12.31 21.74 7.32
CA ASN A 84 12.54 21.80 5.88
C ASN A 84 11.30 21.28 5.15
N GLN A 85 10.69 22.14 4.32
CA GLN A 85 9.63 21.75 3.40
C GLN A 85 10.26 21.06 2.19
N ARG A 86 9.88 19.81 1.93
CA ARG A 86 10.26 19.12 0.70
C ARG A 86 9.03 19.01 -0.20
N ALA A 87 9.25 19.24 -1.50
CA ALA A 87 8.24 18.96 -2.52
C ALA A 87 7.80 17.49 -2.43
N TRP A 88 6.49 17.25 -2.50
CA TRP A 88 5.94 15.90 -2.48
C TRP A 88 6.35 15.13 -3.75
N PRO A 89 7.04 13.99 -3.63
CA PRO A 89 7.42 13.20 -4.80
C PRO A 89 6.22 12.38 -5.29
N LEU A 90 5.39 12.98 -6.14
CA LEU A 90 4.31 12.26 -6.82
C LEU A 90 4.92 11.32 -7.87
N ALA A 91 4.49 10.05 -7.85
CA ALA A 91 4.66 9.17 -9.00
C ALA A 91 3.56 9.50 -10.02
N HIS A 92 3.94 10.07 -11.17
CA HIS A 92 2.96 10.44 -12.22
C HIS A 92 2.26 9.23 -12.85
N VAL A 93 2.91 8.06 -12.81
CA VAL A 93 2.34 6.81 -13.27
C VAL A 93 1.75 6.08 -12.06
N PRO A 94 0.44 5.82 -12.04
CA PRO A 94 -0.21 5.15 -10.91
C PRO A 94 0.14 3.67 -10.88
N LEU A 95 0.06 3.06 -9.70
CA LEU A 95 -0.04 1.62 -9.57
C LEU A 95 -1.48 1.19 -9.91
N LEU A 96 -1.63 0.38 -10.96
CA LEU A 96 -2.94 -0.17 -11.34
C LEU A 96 -3.11 -1.58 -10.79
N ILE A 97 -4.19 -1.79 -10.06
CA ILE A 97 -4.58 -3.08 -9.47
C ILE A 97 -5.91 -3.48 -10.11
N GLU A 98 -6.03 -4.74 -10.53
CA GLU A 98 -7.29 -5.25 -11.07
C GLU A 98 -8.41 -5.25 -10.03
N GLU A 99 -9.64 -5.02 -10.47
CA GLU A 99 -10.79 -4.93 -9.56
C GLU A 99 -11.01 -6.23 -8.77
N SER A 100 -10.92 -7.38 -9.45
CA SER A 100 -11.06 -8.71 -8.84
C SER A 100 -10.05 -8.95 -7.73
N GLU A 101 -8.82 -8.49 -7.95
CA GLU A 101 -7.74 -8.54 -6.97
C GLU A 101 -8.01 -7.60 -5.79
N TRP A 102 -8.36 -6.35 -6.06
CA TRP A 102 -8.69 -5.37 -5.04
C TRP A 102 -9.86 -5.83 -4.16
N GLN A 103 -10.88 -6.46 -4.73
CA GLN A 103 -11.98 -7.05 -3.97
C GLN A 103 -11.52 -8.17 -3.03
N GLY A 104 -10.51 -8.94 -3.41
CA GLY A 104 -9.86 -9.92 -2.53
C GLY A 104 -9.15 -9.25 -1.36
N ILE A 105 -8.30 -8.26 -1.67
CA ILE A 105 -7.55 -7.48 -0.67
C ILE A 105 -8.52 -6.82 0.32
N ALA A 106 -9.51 -6.08 -0.17
CA ALA A 106 -10.47 -5.35 0.65
C ALA A 106 -11.21 -6.27 1.62
N ARG A 107 -11.70 -7.43 1.16
CA ARG A 107 -12.35 -8.41 2.04
C ARG A 107 -11.41 -8.94 3.14
N GLY A 108 -10.16 -9.23 2.78
CA GLY A 108 -9.14 -9.67 3.75
C GLY A 108 -8.82 -8.60 4.79
N LEU A 109 -8.73 -7.33 4.37
CA LEU A 109 -8.47 -6.22 5.27
C LEU A 109 -9.64 -5.91 6.20
N VAL A 110 -10.88 -6.02 5.72
CA VAL A 110 -12.08 -5.92 6.59
C VAL A 110 -12.08 -7.01 7.65
N GLN A 111 -11.84 -8.27 7.24
CA GLN A 111 -11.73 -9.38 8.19
C GLN A 111 -10.62 -9.15 9.22
N ARG A 112 -9.47 -8.61 8.79
CA ARG A 112 -8.35 -8.31 9.68
C ARG A 112 -8.68 -7.18 10.66
N ALA A 113 -9.37 -6.13 10.22
CA ALA A 113 -9.84 -5.05 11.09
C ALA A 113 -10.81 -5.59 12.16
N ASP A 114 -11.76 -6.45 11.78
CA ASP A 114 -12.68 -7.10 12.71
C ASP A 114 -11.93 -7.98 13.74
N LEU A 115 -10.89 -8.69 13.30
CA LEU A 115 -10.04 -9.48 14.19
C LEU A 115 -9.31 -8.59 15.20
N LEU A 116 -8.70 -7.48 14.76
CA LEU A 116 -7.98 -6.56 15.63
C LEU A 116 -8.91 -5.88 16.64
N GLU A 117 -10.12 -5.49 16.22
CA GLU A 117 -11.14 -4.92 17.11
C GLU A 117 -11.56 -5.92 18.21
N ARG A 118 -11.79 -7.18 17.83
CA ARG A 118 -12.12 -8.24 18.80
C ARG A 118 -10.96 -8.55 19.74
N LEU A 119 -9.74 -8.52 19.23
CA LEU A 119 -8.53 -8.75 20.02
C LEU A 119 -8.36 -7.69 21.10
N VAL A 120 -8.47 -6.40 20.75
CA VAL A 120 -8.35 -5.32 21.73
C VAL A 120 -9.50 -5.30 22.73
N ALA A 121 -10.73 -5.64 22.29
CA ALA A 121 -11.88 -5.79 23.17
C ALA A 121 -11.71 -6.95 24.17
N ASP A 122 -11.13 -8.08 23.75
CA ASP A 122 -10.83 -9.20 24.66
C ASP A 122 -9.73 -8.81 25.65
N ILE A 123 -8.63 -8.21 25.18
CA ILE A 123 -7.47 -7.82 26.00
C ILE A 123 -7.88 -6.86 27.13
N TYR A 124 -8.71 -5.85 26.84
CA TYR A 124 -9.21 -4.92 27.86
C TYR A 124 -10.46 -5.40 28.59
N GLY A 125 -11.12 -6.46 28.10
CA GLY A 125 -12.37 -7.00 28.65
C GLY A 125 -12.17 -8.28 29.45
N GLU A 126 -12.74 -9.38 28.97
CA GLU A 126 -12.76 -10.68 29.67
C GLU A 126 -11.41 -11.41 29.68
N ASN A 127 -10.48 -10.98 28.83
CA ASN A 127 -9.14 -11.53 28.68
C ASN A 127 -9.14 -13.04 28.45
N ARG A 128 -10.05 -13.51 27.59
CA ARG A 128 -10.28 -14.93 27.32
C ARG A 128 -9.09 -15.55 26.63
N LEU A 129 -8.47 -14.86 25.68
CA LEU A 129 -7.34 -15.39 24.92
C LEU A 129 -6.15 -15.71 25.84
N VAL A 130 -5.92 -14.91 26.89
CA VAL A 130 -4.92 -15.23 27.91
C VAL A 130 -5.37 -16.37 28.80
N ARG A 131 -6.62 -16.34 29.28
CA ARG A 131 -7.18 -17.40 30.15
C ARG A 131 -7.17 -18.79 29.48
N GLU A 132 -7.39 -18.83 28.18
CA GLU A 132 -7.41 -20.04 27.36
C GLU A 132 -6.00 -20.43 26.87
N GLY A 133 -4.96 -19.62 27.16
CA GLY A 133 -3.57 -19.90 26.82
C GLY A 133 -3.21 -19.64 25.35
N LEU A 134 -4.07 -18.94 24.60
CA LEU A 134 -3.85 -18.59 23.19
C LEU A 134 -2.97 -17.33 23.02
N LEU A 135 -2.96 -16.46 24.03
CA LEU A 135 -2.14 -15.24 24.06
C LEU A 135 -1.28 -15.23 25.34
N PRO A 136 0.05 -15.25 25.24
CA PRO A 136 0.91 -15.17 26.41
C PRO A 136 0.67 -13.86 27.18
N PRO A 137 0.41 -13.90 28.51
CA PRO A 137 0.11 -12.70 29.29
C PRO A 137 1.27 -11.70 29.30
N GLU A 138 2.51 -12.15 29.14
CA GLU A 138 3.70 -11.30 29.13
C GLU A 138 3.71 -10.34 27.92
N LEU A 139 3.15 -10.75 26.78
CA LEU A 139 3.05 -9.88 25.60
C LEU A 139 2.17 -8.65 25.82
N ILE A 140 1.18 -8.77 26.73
CA ILE A 140 0.31 -7.65 27.10
C ILE A 140 0.91 -6.90 28.29
N GLY A 141 1.17 -7.62 29.39
CA GLY A 141 1.52 -7.02 30.68
C GLY A 141 2.87 -6.29 30.70
N ALA A 142 3.81 -6.68 29.82
CA ALA A 142 5.09 -6.01 29.65
C ALA A 142 5.08 -4.94 28.54
N SER A 143 4.00 -4.84 27.76
CA SER A 143 3.91 -3.85 26.69
C SER A 143 3.74 -2.44 27.28
N PRO A 144 4.61 -1.48 26.92
CA PRO A 144 4.42 -0.08 27.32
C PRO A 144 3.17 0.54 26.68
N GLU A 145 2.66 -0.04 25.59
CA GLU A 145 1.46 0.40 24.88
C GLU A 145 0.16 -0.11 25.53
N TYR A 146 0.24 -0.99 26.53
CA TYR A 146 -0.94 -1.46 27.25
C TYR A 146 -1.43 -0.40 28.25
N LEU A 147 -2.60 0.17 27.97
CA LEU A 147 -3.19 1.23 28.76
C LEU A 147 -4.05 0.65 29.89
N ARG A 148 -3.43 0.38 31.04
CA ARG A 148 -4.12 -0.11 32.25
C ARG A 148 -5.44 0.61 32.59
N PRO A 149 -5.57 1.95 32.42
CA PRO A 149 -6.84 2.64 32.67
C PRO A 149 -8.03 2.22 31.79
N LEU A 150 -7.78 1.54 30.65
CA LEU A 150 -8.84 1.05 29.76
C LEU A 150 -9.38 -0.32 30.17
N ALA A 151 -8.77 -1.00 31.15
CA ALA A 151 -9.25 -2.31 31.60
C ALA A 151 -10.67 -2.23 32.16
N GLY A 152 -11.56 -3.07 31.64
CA GLY A 152 -12.99 -3.12 31.97
C GLY A 152 -13.85 -2.05 31.30
N ILE A 153 -13.26 -1.14 30.51
CA ILE A 153 -14.01 -0.16 29.74
C ILE A 153 -14.59 -0.82 28.49
N VAL A 154 -15.89 -0.57 28.26
CA VAL A 154 -16.59 -0.99 27.03
C VAL A 154 -16.98 0.27 26.24
N PRO A 155 -16.21 0.63 25.19
CA PRO A 155 -16.55 1.77 24.34
C PRO A 155 -17.88 1.55 23.61
N LYS A 156 -18.66 2.63 23.44
CA LYS A 156 -19.96 2.55 22.74
C LYS A 156 -19.86 2.18 21.26
N GLN A 157 -18.73 2.48 20.62
CA GLN A 157 -18.53 2.34 19.17
C GLN A 157 -17.32 1.46 18.84
N GLY A 158 -16.84 0.65 19.79
CA GLY A 158 -15.60 -0.12 19.65
C GLY A 158 -14.33 0.70 19.97
N PHE A 159 -13.19 0.04 19.90
CA PHE A 159 -11.88 0.62 20.22
C PHE A 159 -11.18 1.21 19.00
N LEU A 160 -11.31 0.55 17.84
CA LEU A 160 -10.64 0.92 16.60
C LEU A 160 -11.64 1.58 15.64
N HIS A 161 -11.51 2.90 15.47
CA HIS A 161 -12.36 3.66 14.53
C HIS A 161 -11.71 3.88 13.17
N PHE A 162 -10.38 3.92 13.13
CA PHE A 162 -9.62 4.17 11.92
C PHE A 162 -8.32 3.39 11.97
N VAL A 163 -8.13 2.51 10.97
CA VAL A 163 -6.95 1.65 10.85
C VAL A 163 -6.38 1.76 9.44
N ALA A 164 -5.08 1.52 9.31
CA ALA A 164 -4.43 1.38 8.01
C ALA A 164 -3.56 0.12 8.00
N PHE A 165 -3.36 -0.42 6.79
CA PHE A 165 -2.59 -1.62 6.55
C PHE A 165 -1.52 -1.33 5.51
N ASP A 166 -0.28 -1.64 5.86
CA ASP A 166 0.84 -1.57 4.94
C ASP A 166 0.84 -2.86 4.11
N LEU A 167 0.71 -2.74 2.78
CA LEU A 167 0.65 -3.88 1.86
C LEU A 167 1.93 -3.99 1.03
N GLY A 168 2.32 -5.23 0.75
CA GLY A 168 3.37 -5.53 -0.20
C GLY A 168 3.06 -6.79 -1.01
N ARG A 169 3.55 -6.84 -2.23
CA ARG A 169 3.46 -8.03 -3.07
C ARG A 169 4.69 -8.89 -2.88
N GLY A 170 4.45 -10.16 -2.54
CA GLY A 170 5.50 -11.15 -2.37
C GLY A 170 6.07 -11.62 -3.70
N PRO A 171 7.22 -12.31 -3.69
CA PRO A 171 7.83 -12.89 -4.89
C PRO A 171 6.98 -13.99 -5.54
N ASP A 172 5.96 -14.48 -4.82
CA ASP A 172 4.96 -15.45 -5.27
C ASP A 172 3.68 -14.80 -5.82
N GLY A 173 3.62 -13.47 -5.88
CA GLY A 173 2.53 -12.70 -6.47
C GLY A 173 1.38 -12.42 -5.52
N ARG A 174 1.44 -13.00 -4.32
CA ARG A 174 0.41 -12.80 -3.30
C ARG A 174 0.62 -11.46 -2.59
N TRP A 175 -0.49 -10.86 -2.18
CA TRP A 175 -0.49 -9.67 -1.33
C TRP A 175 -0.30 -10.07 0.13
N TRP A 176 0.58 -9.36 0.81
CA TRP A 176 0.90 -9.55 2.22
C TRP A 176 0.64 -8.26 2.98
N VAL A 177 0.09 -8.41 4.20
CA VAL A 177 0.07 -7.31 5.18
C VAL A 177 1.43 -7.29 5.86
N LEU A 178 2.16 -6.20 5.67
CA LEU A 178 3.48 -5.95 6.23
C LEU A 178 3.40 -5.27 7.61
N GLY A 179 2.31 -4.55 7.87
CA GLY A 179 2.11 -3.83 9.13
C GLY A 179 0.67 -3.39 9.35
N ASP A 180 0.30 -3.29 10.62
CA ASP A 180 -0.98 -2.78 11.09
C ASP A 180 -0.79 -1.44 11.79
N ARG A 181 -1.62 -0.46 11.44
CA ARG A 181 -1.60 0.86 12.07
C ARG A 181 -2.95 1.10 12.73
N THR A 182 -3.00 0.91 14.05
CA THR A 182 -4.23 0.97 14.86
C THR A 182 -4.32 2.17 15.81
N GLN A 183 -3.33 3.06 15.75
CA GLN A 183 -3.27 4.28 16.57
C GLN A 183 -3.77 5.49 15.77
N ALA A 184 -2.85 6.30 15.25
CA ALA A 184 -3.15 7.47 14.43
C ALA A 184 -2.56 7.30 13.02
N PRO A 185 -3.11 6.40 12.18
CA PRO A 185 -2.62 6.25 10.82
C PRO A 185 -2.80 7.56 10.04
N SER A 186 -1.73 7.97 9.34
CA SER A 186 -1.75 9.06 8.37
C SER A 186 -1.78 8.49 6.96
N GLY A 187 -2.01 9.32 5.94
CA GLY A 187 -1.99 8.86 4.54
C GLY A 187 -3.23 9.21 3.73
N SER A 188 -4.40 9.25 4.37
CA SER A 188 -5.69 9.44 3.67
C SER A 188 -5.77 10.76 2.90
N GLY A 189 -5.24 11.85 3.46
CA GLY A 189 -5.13 13.14 2.78
C GLY A 189 -4.29 13.03 1.51
N PHE A 190 -3.15 12.34 1.56
CA PHE A 190 -2.30 12.13 0.38
C PHE A 190 -2.99 11.26 -0.69
N ALA A 191 -3.69 10.22 -0.27
CA ALA A 191 -4.45 9.36 -1.19
C ALA A 191 -5.57 10.14 -1.91
N LEU A 192 -6.21 11.08 -1.20
CA LEU A 192 -7.23 11.96 -1.76
C LEU A 192 -6.61 12.96 -2.74
N GLU A 193 -5.53 13.65 -2.36
CA GLU A 193 -4.85 14.63 -3.22
C GLU A 193 -4.29 14.01 -4.51
N ASN A 194 -3.85 12.75 -4.47
CA ASN A 194 -3.44 12.03 -5.68
C ASN A 194 -4.60 11.78 -6.68
N ARG A 195 -5.86 12.08 -6.31
CA ARG A 195 -7.06 11.78 -7.11
C ARG A 195 -7.78 13.03 -7.64
N VAL A 196 -7.41 14.22 -7.19
CA VAL A 196 -7.95 15.52 -7.62
C VAL A 196 -7.14 16.01 -8.82
#